data_AF-A0A1E5QAQ4-F1
#
_entry.id   AF-A0A1E5QAQ4-F1
#
_cell.length_a   1.000
_cell.length_b   1.000
_cell.length_c   1.000
_cell.angle_alpha   90.00
_cell.angle_beta   90.00
_cell.angle_gamma   90.00
#
_symmetry.space_group_name_H-M   'P 1'
#
loop_
_entity.id
_entity.type
_entity.pdbx_description
1 polymer ?
#
loop_
_entity_poly.entity_id
_entity_poly.type
_entity_poly.pdbx_seq_one_letter_code
_entity_poly.pdbx_strand_id
1 'polypeptide(L)'
;MIHHTLFDYRGVIVDVDPHFRVGAQMKAQDRRPKFQHDDSQPWYHVLIDGTANHAYVSEQNLEPDAEGGPIDHPEVITYFNTLSKDGYVSHPHKVH
;
A
#
# COMPACT_ATOMS: atom_id res chain seq x y z
N MET A 1 5.58 7.20 2.46
CA MET A 1 4.45 7.17 1.48
C MET A 1 4.98 6.63 0.17
N ILE A 2 4.10 6.13 -0.67
CA ILE A 2 4.51 5.51 -1.94
C ILE A 2 3.79 6.14 -3.12
N HIS A 3 4.42 6.01 -4.27
CA HIS A 3 3.85 6.24 -5.58
C HIS A 3 3.86 4.93 -6.36
N HIS A 4 2.77 4.62 -7.05
CA HIS A 4 2.67 3.40 -7.85
C HIS A 4 3.11 3.65 -9.29
N THR A 5 4.21 3.02 -9.69
CA THR A 5 4.92 3.34 -10.95
C THR A 5 4.09 3.06 -12.22
N LEU A 6 3.19 2.07 -12.21
CA LEU A 6 2.37 1.71 -13.38
C LEU A 6 1.02 2.43 -13.49
N PHE A 7 0.47 2.88 -12.36
CA PHE A 7 -0.90 3.40 -12.27
C PHE A 7 -0.95 4.86 -11.82
N ASP A 8 0.22 5.45 -11.52
CA ASP A 8 0.41 6.87 -11.23
C ASP A 8 -0.49 7.38 -10.08
N TYR A 9 -0.55 6.61 -9.00
CA TYR A 9 -1.31 6.99 -7.80
C TYR A 9 -0.43 7.03 -6.56
N ARG A 10 -0.82 7.86 -5.60
CA ARG A 10 -0.17 7.99 -4.29
C ARG A 10 -0.90 7.17 -3.24
N GLY A 11 -0.17 6.75 -2.20
CA GLY A 11 -0.76 5.99 -1.12
C GLY A 11 0.14 5.81 0.08
N VAL A 12 -0.43 5.18 1.12
CA VAL A 12 0.29 4.80 2.33
C VAL A 12 0.18 3.31 2.56
N ILE A 13 1.32 2.68 2.88
CA ILE A 13 1.40 1.27 3.25
C ILE A 13 0.86 1.13 4.68
N VAL A 14 -0.16 0.30 4.87
CA VAL A 14 -0.74 -0.02 6.18
C VAL A 14 -0.30 -1.36 6.73
N ASP A 15 0.13 -2.28 5.84
CA ASP A 15 0.58 -3.61 6.22
C ASP A 15 1.57 -4.18 5.20
N VAL A 16 2.37 -5.14 5.64
CA VAL A 16 3.38 -5.83 4.82
C VAL A 16 3.31 -7.34 5.03
N ASP A 17 3.11 -8.07 3.94
CA ASP A 17 3.26 -9.52 3.91
C ASP A 17 4.66 -9.87 3.36
N PRO A 18 5.49 -10.62 4.12
CA PRO A 18 6.81 -11.03 3.64
C PRO A 18 6.76 -12.03 2.49
N HIS A 19 5.63 -12.71 2.29
CA HIS A 19 5.40 -13.66 1.20
C HIS A 19 4.00 -13.48 0.62
N PHE A 20 3.86 -13.70 -0.68
CA PHE A 20 2.56 -13.67 -1.32
C PHE A 20 1.63 -14.74 -0.72
N ARG A 21 0.54 -14.32 -0.08
CA ARG A 21 -0.48 -15.24 0.43
C ARG A 21 -1.53 -15.53 -0.65
N VAL A 22 -1.37 -16.65 -1.36
CA VAL A 22 -2.40 -17.20 -2.25
C VAL A 22 -3.67 -17.48 -1.43
N GLY A 23 -4.65 -16.58 -1.49
CA GLY A 23 -5.92 -16.69 -0.79
C GLY A 23 -6.44 -15.38 -0.18
N ALA A 24 -5.59 -14.37 0.04
CA ALA A 24 -6.00 -13.13 0.71
C ALA A 24 -6.89 -12.22 -0.16
N GLN A 25 -6.79 -12.30 -1.50
CA GLN A 25 -7.54 -11.40 -2.39
C GLN A 25 -7.94 -12.05 -3.73
N MET A 26 -8.90 -12.98 -3.73
CA MET A 26 -9.72 -13.22 -4.93
C MET A 26 -10.76 -12.09 -5.14
N LYS A 27 -10.33 -10.84 -4.99
CA LYS A 27 -11.05 -9.61 -5.36
C LYS A 27 -10.12 -8.56 -5.97
N ALA A 28 -8.86 -8.89 -6.27
CA ALA A 28 -8.02 -8.05 -7.10
C ALA A 28 -8.44 -8.29 -8.55
N GLN A 29 -9.39 -7.47 -8.99
CA GLN A 29 -9.96 -7.44 -10.32
C GLN A 29 -8.89 -7.71 -11.39
N ASP A 30 -9.08 -8.83 -12.09
CA ASP A 30 -8.33 -9.32 -13.23
C ASP A 30 -7.68 -8.22 -14.07
N ARG A 31 -6.39 -7.99 -13.80
CA ARG A 31 -5.43 -7.38 -14.74
C ARG A 31 -3.99 -7.64 -14.29
N ARG A 32 -3.66 -8.87 -13.89
CA ARG A 32 -2.24 -9.22 -13.74
C ARG A 32 -1.70 -9.75 -15.06
N PRO A 33 -0.66 -9.14 -15.65
CA PRO A 33 0.12 -9.81 -16.67
C PRO A 33 0.73 -11.05 -16.03
N LYS A 34 0.74 -12.18 -16.76
CA LYS A 34 1.36 -13.43 -16.32
C LYS A 34 2.86 -13.21 -16.15
N PHE A 35 3.30 -12.73 -14.99
CA PHE A 35 4.72 -12.61 -14.68
C PHE A 35 5.05 -13.50 -13.48
N GLN A 36 6.15 -14.21 -13.66
CA GLN A 36 6.82 -15.07 -12.70
C GLN A 36 7.23 -14.17 -11.53
N HIS A 37 6.38 -14.09 -10.52
CA HIS A 37 6.70 -13.33 -9.31
C HIS A 37 7.73 -14.13 -8.52
N ASP A 38 8.82 -13.48 -8.17
CA ASP A 38 9.76 -13.99 -7.18
C ASP A 38 8.99 -14.00 -5.84
N ASP A 39 8.56 -15.18 -5.39
CA ASP A 39 7.79 -15.38 -4.14
C ASP A 39 8.53 -14.88 -2.88
N SER A 40 9.78 -14.45 -3.05
CA SER A 40 10.68 -13.91 -2.03
C SER A 40 10.46 -12.41 -1.75
N GLN A 41 9.75 -11.68 -2.59
CA GLN A 41 9.56 -10.22 -2.40
C GLN A 41 8.29 -9.90 -1.62
N PRO A 42 8.34 -8.87 -0.74
CA PRO A 42 7.21 -8.49 0.07
C PRO A 42 6.07 -7.90 -0.75
N TRP A 43 4.86 -8.09 -0.23
CA TRP A 43 3.63 -7.50 -0.73
C TRP A 43 3.10 -6.51 0.29
N TYR A 44 2.48 -5.44 -0.20
CA TYR A 44 2.01 -4.34 0.61
C TYR A 44 0.52 -4.11 0.44
N HIS A 45 -0.14 -3.89 1.58
CA HIS A 45 -1.48 -3.31 1.61
C HIS A 45 -1.36 -1.78 1.61
N VAL A 46 -1.97 -1.15 0.61
CA VAL A 46 -1.86 0.30 0.39
C VAL A 46 -3.25 0.92 0.38
N LEU A 47 -3.43 2.02 1.12
CA LEU A 47 -4.59 2.91 0.97
C LEU A 47 -4.31 3.89 -0.18
N ILE A 48 -5.24 3.99 -1.14
CA ILE A 48 -5.08 4.84 -2.33
C ILE A 48 -5.62 6.24 -2.04
N ASP A 49 -4.79 7.26 -2.27
CA ASP A 49 -5.15 8.67 -2.11
C ASP A 49 -6.36 9.08 -2.96
N GLY A 50 -7.25 9.88 -2.38
CA GLY A 50 -8.46 10.40 -3.03
C GLY A 50 -9.57 9.36 -3.24
N THR A 51 -9.46 8.17 -2.62
CA THR A 51 -10.44 7.09 -2.76
C THR A 51 -10.75 6.42 -1.43
N ALA A 52 -11.72 5.50 -1.43
CA ALA A 52 -11.97 4.58 -0.31
C ALA A 52 -11.46 3.16 -0.62
N ASN A 53 -10.50 3.04 -1.55
CA ASN A 53 -10.06 1.77 -2.12
C ASN A 53 -8.69 1.36 -1.58
N HIS A 54 -8.50 0.06 -1.42
CA HIS A 54 -7.23 -0.55 -1.04
C HIS A 54 -6.60 -1.24 -2.24
N ALA A 55 -5.27 -1.23 -2.30
CA ALA A 55 -4.48 -1.98 -3.27
C ALA A 55 -3.60 -3.02 -2.58
N TYR A 56 -3.36 -4.13 -3.26
CA TYR A 56 -2.39 -5.14 -2.85
C TYR A 56 -1.31 -5.29 -3.92
N VAL A 57 -0.14 -4.78 -3.61
CA VAL A 57 0.90 -4.45 -4.61
C VAL A 57 2.26 -4.99 -4.19
N SER A 58 3.05 -5.41 -5.17
CA SER A 58 4.43 -5.85 -4.95
C SER A 58 5.35 -4.65 -4.82
N GLU A 59 6.41 -4.78 -4.02
CA GLU A 59 7.48 -3.78 -3.88
C GLU A 59 7.98 -3.23 -5.23
N GLN A 60 8.08 -4.08 -6.25
CA GLN A 60 8.59 -3.73 -7.58
C GLN A 60 7.80 -2.62 -8.27
N ASN A 61 6.53 -2.44 -7.89
CA ASN A 61 5.65 -1.43 -8.47
C ASN A 61 5.56 -0.16 -7.62
N LEU A 62 6.34 -0.06 -6.55
CA LEU A 62 6.32 1.06 -5.63
C LEU A 62 7.64 1.83 -5.68
N GLU A 63 7.53 3.14 -5.62
CA GLU A 63 8.63 4.05 -5.37
C GLU A 63 8.29 5.00 -4.21
N PRO A 64 9.30 5.60 -3.53
CA PRO A 64 9.05 6.59 -2.51
C PRO A 64 8.30 7.80 -3.07
N ASP A 65 7.23 8.22 -2.39
CA ASP A 65 6.52 9.45 -2.75
C ASP A 65 7.41 10.69 -2.52
N ALA A 66 7.63 11.47 -3.57
CA ALA A 66 8.46 12.67 -3.53
C ALA A 66 7.67 13.95 -3.18
N GLU A 67 6.35 13.96 -3.41
CA GLU A 67 5.51 15.12 -3.07
C GLU A 67 5.34 15.30 -1.56
N GLY A 68 5.14 14.20 -0.83
CA GLY A 68 4.81 14.23 0.59
C GLY A 68 3.45 14.86 0.89
N GLY A 69 3.14 15.06 2.17
CA GLY A 69 1.84 15.58 2.60
C GLY A 69 0.80 14.48 2.87
N PRO A 70 -0.40 14.83 3.37
CA PRO A 70 -1.39 13.84 3.76
C PRO A 70 -2.09 13.24 2.54
N ILE A 71 -2.50 11.98 2.66
CA ILE A 71 -3.46 11.34 1.76
C ILE A 71 -4.89 11.54 2.27
N ASP A 72 -5.82 11.62 1.32
CA ASP A 72 -7.26 11.61 1.55
C ASP A 72 -7.79 10.17 1.43
N HIS A 73 -7.95 9.48 2.56
CA HIS A 73 -8.57 8.16 2.60
C HIS A 73 -9.34 7.99 3.91
N PRO A 74 -10.59 7.50 3.91
CA PRO A 74 -11.42 7.43 5.12
C PRO A 74 -10.82 6.56 6.24
N GLU A 75 -10.08 5.51 5.88
CA GLU A 75 -9.43 4.63 6.85
C GLU A 75 -8.06 5.12 7.32
N VAL A 76 -7.49 6.21 6.79
CA VAL A 76 -6.14 6.68 7.17
C VAL A 76 -6.04 6.96 8.67
N ILE A 77 -7.10 7.52 9.26
CA ILE A 77 -7.20 7.82 10.69
C ILE A 77 -7.26 6.57 11.58
N THR A 78 -7.65 5.42 11.01
CA THR A 78 -7.72 4.15 11.72
C THR A 78 -6.32 3.56 11.90
N TYR A 79 -5.44 3.76 10.92
CA TYR A 79 -4.08 3.19 10.91
C TYR A 79 -3.03 4.16 11.45
N PHE A 80 -3.18 5.46 11.25
CA PHE A 80 -2.16 6.46 11.57
C PHE A 80 -2.71 7.57 12.46
N ASN A 81 -1.86 8.07 13.35
CA ASN A 81 -2.23 9.12 14.30
C ASN A 81 -1.89 10.52 13.79
N THR A 82 -0.73 10.67 13.16
CA THR A 82 -0.26 11.96 12.66
C THR A 82 0.67 11.77 11.47
N LEU A 83 0.76 12.81 10.63
CA LEU A 83 1.75 12.92 9.58
C LEU A 83 2.92 13.78 10.09
N SER A 84 4.09 13.16 10.20
CA SER A 84 5.36 13.85 10.49
C SER A 84 6.08 14.20 9.19
N LYS A 85 7.16 14.97 9.30
CA LYS A 85 8.10 15.28 8.20
C LYS A 85 8.72 14.03 7.57
N ASP A 86 8.83 12.94 8.35
CA ASP A 86 9.38 11.65 7.93
C ASP A 86 8.30 10.67 7.43
N GLY A 87 7.02 11.09 7.43
CA GLY A 87 5.88 10.28 7.01
C GLY A 87 4.88 10.02 8.13
N TYR A 88 3.95 9.08 7.86
CA TYR A 88 2.87 8.74 8.78
C TYR A 88 3.38 7.95 9.99
N VAL A 89 2.94 8.37 11.18
CA VAL A 89 3.20 7.67 12.44
C VAL A 89 2.07 6.68 12.69
N SER A 90 2.38 5.38 12.67
CA SER A 90 1.42 4.31 12.89
C SER A 90 0.91 4.27 14.32
N HIS A 91 -0.35 3.88 14.49
CA HIS A 91 -0.89 3.54 15.80
C HIS A 91 -0.24 2.25 16.31
N PRO A 92 0.26 2.18 17.56
CA PRO A 92 0.92 0.99 18.10
C PRO A 92 -0.01 -0.21 18.32
N HIS A 93 -1.25 -0.20 17.83
CA HIS A 93 -2.29 -1.16 18.23
C HIS A 93 -3.03 -1.89 17.11
N LYS A 94 -2.60 -1.76 15.86
CA LYS A 94 -3.06 -2.64 14.76
C LYS A 94 -1.94 -2.88 13.76
N VAL A 95 -1.03 -3.78 14.11
CA VAL A 95 -0.31 -4.59 13.13
C VAL A 95 -1.04 -5.93 13.16
N HIS A 96 -1.58 -6.37 12.01
CA HIS A 96 -2.23 -7.67 11.92
C HIS A 96 -1.19 -8.78 11.73
#